data_AF-A0A525DA07-F1
#
_entry.id   AF-A0A525DA07-F1
#
_cell.length_a   1.000
_cell.length_b   1.000
_cell.length_c   1.000
_cell.angle_alpha   90.00
_cell.angle_beta   90.00
_cell.angle_gamma   90.00
#
_symmetry.space_group_name_H-M   'P 1'
#
loop_
_entity.id
_entity.type
_entity.pdbx_description
1 polymer ?
#
loop_
_entity_poly.entity_id
_entity_poly.type
_entity_poly.pdbx_seq_one_letter_code
_entity_poly.pdbx_strand_id
1 'polypeptide(L)'
;MIPMTSMLRLLVVHSFRDLIKYKSFLFLVFVLILLDRGIKRLKPQGFMQLSRSDFSFLSADSAHYLFNELPAELFRHLTDYRAFILIGLIFITKQIISLWPSSDMRRMHRGERGVFGLFASLVTIRGQQVVWDASAILTLGLITLTWTGAAFLVSRLFFALFNAPLTGLLIFSGSVLVMLPILMAGSSFSSKLAVIAAGSFKEKIILFLKLFTSIRMFSYAWLFFTLRLIIETLFVFILPLAILVTMEIFWLRIILATLIATPVYSYLKMISFKFFLQVYSDFPLVRDEYAGYYHQARETGRI
;
A
#
# COMPACT_ATOMS: atom_id res chain seq x y z
N MET A 1 0.82 21.91 19.01
CA MET A 1 1.36 20.59 19.39
C MET A 1 0.19 19.79 19.93
N ILE A 2 -0.27 18.75 19.22
CA ILE A 2 -1.44 17.98 19.65
C ILE A 2 -0.94 16.82 20.52
N PRO A 3 -1.49 16.60 21.74
CA PRO A 3 -1.05 15.54 22.63
C PRO A 3 -1.28 14.16 22.01
N MET A 4 -0.36 13.22 22.26
CA MET A 4 -0.35 11.85 21.70
C MET A 4 -1.66 11.08 21.96
N THR A 5 -2.34 11.41 23.06
CA THR A 5 -3.66 10.90 23.44
C THR A 5 -4.77 11.31 22.46
N SER A 6 -4.72 12.51 21.88
CA SER A 6 -5.68 12.96 20.86
C SER A 6 -5.47 12.23 19.52
N MET A 7 -4.21 11.91 19.18
CA MET A 7 -3.89 11.14 17.96
C MET A 7 -4.43 9.70 18.03
N LEU A 8 -4.23 9.00 19.16
CA LEU A 8 -4.79 7.66 19.37
C LEU A 8 -6.32 7.64 19.30
N ARG A 9 -6.98 8.64 19.91
CA ARG A 9 -8.45 8.75 19.88
C ARG A 9 -8.98 9.00 18.47
N LEU A 10 -8.32 9.86 17.70
CA LEU A 10 -8.64 10.16 16.30
C LEU A 10 -8.46 8.95 15.39
N LEU A 11 -7.38 8.19 15.58
CA LEU A 11 -7.09 7.01 14.77
C LEU A 11 -8.03 5.85 15.14
N VAL A 12 -8.31 5.59 16.42
CA VAL A 12 -9.07 4.40 16.84
C VAL A 12 -10.58 4.65 16.85
N VAL A 13 -11.04 5.56 17.70
CA VAL A 13 -12.48 5.73 18.00
C VAL A 13 -13.23 6.30 16.80
N HIS A 14 -12.66 7.33 16.18
CA HIS A 14 -13.35 7.99 15.07
C HIS A 14 -13.30 7.17 13.78
N SER A 15 -12.22 6.42 13.53
CA SER A 15 -12.15 5.58 12.32
C SER A 15 -13.14 4.44 12.35
N PHE A 16 -13.39 3.86 13.53
CA PHE A 16 -14.40 2.82 13.70
C PHE A 16 -15.82 3.35 13.43
N ARG A 17 -16.16 4.55 13.91
CA ARG A 17 -17.47 5.18 13.65
C ARG A 17 -17.71 5.49 12.17
N ASP A 18 -16.67 5.92 11.46
CA ASP A 18 -16.76 6.25 10.02
C ASP A 18 -16.76 4.97 9.14
N LEU A 19 -16.27 3.84 9.67
CA LEU A 19 -16.25 2.54 9.02
C LEU A 19 -17.66 2.06 8.60
N ILE A 20 -18.65 2.31 9.45
CA ILE A 20 -20.05 1.91 9.25
C ILE A 20 -20.63 2.56 7.98
N LYS A 21 -20.07 3.70 7.53
CA LYS A 21 -20.51 4.41 6.32
C LYS A 21 -19.77 3.96 5.06
N TYR A 22 -18.73 3.13 5.15
CA TYR A 22 -17.80 2.88 4.04
C TYR A 22 -18.23 1.70 3.15
N LYS A 23 -19.13 1.89 2.19
CA LYS A 23 -19.74 0.80 1.39
C LYS A 23 -18.82 0.02 0.41
N SER A 24 -17.51 0.24 0.39
CA SER A 24 -16.57 -0.40 -0.54
C SER A 24 -16.27 -1.88 -0.25
N PHE A 25 -17.00 -2.49 0.69
CA PHE A 25 -16.85 -3.89 1.13
C PHE A 25 -17.01 -4.92 -0.01
N LEU A 26 -17.91 -4.67 -0.97
CA LEU A 26 -18.25 -5.62 -2.04
C LEU A 26 -17.07 -5.97 -2.96
N PHE A 27 -16.14 -5.03 -3.18
CA PHE A 27 -15.00 -5.28 -4.05
C PHE A 27 -13.98 -6.22 -3.41
N LEU A 28 -13.74 -6.11 -2.10
CA LEU A 28 -12.83 -7.03 -1.40
C LEU A 28 -13.39 -8.45 -1.41
N VAL A 29 -14.71 -8.61 -1.24
CA VAL A 29 -15.40 -9.90 -1.39
C VAL A 29 -15.16 -10.49 -2.77
N PHE A 30 -15.33 -9.69 -3.82
CA PHE A 30 -15.08 -10.13 -5.19
C PHE A 30 -13.62 -10.57 -5.41
N VAL A 31 -12.65 -9.80 -4.92
CA VAL A 31 -11.22 -10.17 -4.98
C VAL A 31 -10.95 -11.47 -4.22
N LEU A 32 -11.53 -11.66 -3.05
CA LEU A 32 -11.40 -12.91 -2.27
C LEU A 32 -11.99 -14.11 -3.02
N ILE A 33 -13.10 -13.94 -3.72
CA ILE A 33 -13.68 -15.00 -4.57
C ILE A 33 -12.75 -15.34 -5.74
N LEU A 34 -12.16 -14.34 -6.41
CA LEU A 34 -11.19 -14.59 -7.49
C LEU A 34 -9.95 -15.30 -6.97
N LEU A 35 -9.43 -14.87 -5.81
CA LEU A 35 -8.30 -15.53 -5.14
C LEU A 35 -8.63 -16.98 -4.79
N ASP A 36 -9.82 -17.25 -4.24
CA ASP A 36 -10.28 -18.62 -3.95
C ASP A 36 -10.27 -19.51 -5.20
N ARG A 37 -10.83 -19.01 -6.32
CA ARG A 37 -10.84 -19.73 -7.60
C ARG A 37 -9.44 -19.96 -8.15
N GLY A 38 -8.56 -18.96 -8.07
CA GLY A 38 -7.17 -19.09 -8.47
C GLY A 38 -6.43 -20.14 -7.66
N ILE A 39 -6.51 -20.06 -6.33
CA ILE A 39 -5.88 -21.03 -5.41
C ILE A 39 -6.37 -22.44 -5.69
N LYS A 40 -7.69 -22.66 -5.83
CA LYS A 40 -8.25 -24.00 -6.07
C LYS A 40 -7.87 -24.55 -7.45
N ARG A 41 -7.71 -23.70 -8.46
CA ARG A 41 -7.24 -24.10 -9.79
C ARG A 41 -5.75 -24.45 -9.81
N LEU A 42 -4.97 -23.82 -8.93
CA LEU A 42 -3.52 -23.98 -8.86
C LEU A 42 -3.07 -25.05 -7.87
N LYS A 43 -3.91 -25.55 -6.96
CA LYS A 43 -3.53 -26.55 -5.94
C LYS A 43 -2.99 -27.85 -6.58
N PRO A 44 -1.68 -28.16 -6.43
CA PRO A 44 -1.29 -29.54 -6.24
C PRO A 44 -1.77 -29.96 -4.84
N GLN A 45 -2.08 -31.23 -4.63
CA GLN A 45 -2.38 -31.75 -3.30
C GLN A 45 -1.19 -31.43 -2.35
N GLY A 46 -1.42 -30.71 -1.23
CA GLY A 46 -0.37 -30.51 -0.20
C GLY A 46 0.09 -29.07 0.13
N PHE A 47 -0.60 -28.02 -0.33
CA PHE A 47 -0.21 -26.59 -0.18
C PHE A 47 0.12 -26.06 1.24
N MET A 48 0.02 -26.86 2.30
CA MET A 48 0.35 -26.43 3.68
C MET A 48 1.10 -27.49 4.51
N GLN A 49 1.85 -28.40 3.86
CA GLN A 49 2.90 -29.13 4.57
C GLN A 49 4.19 -28.30 4.47
N LEU A 50 4.34 -27.34 5.39
CA LEU A 50 5.60 -26.60 5.56
C LEU A 50 6.69 -27.58 6.01
N SER A 51 7.45 -28.08 5.06
CA SER A 51 8.64 -28.88 5.24
C SER A 51 9.86 -27.98 5.47
N ARG A 52 10.91 -28.51 6.09
CA ARG A 52 12.19 -27.79 6.26
C ARG A 52 12.80 -27.36 4.91
N SER A 53 12.47 -28.07 3.82
CA SER A 53 12.84 -27.72 2.44
C SER A 53 12.13 -26.49 1.86
N ASP A 54 11.05 -26.02 2.48
CA ASP A 54 10.33 -24.81 2.01
C ASP A 54 11.05 -23.52 2.42
N PHE A 55 12.04 -23.60 3.31
CA PHE A 55 12.98 -22.50 3.60
C PHE A 55 14.22 -22.53 2.69
N SER A 56 14.20 -23.31 1.61
CA SER A 56 15.26 -23.32 0.59
C SER A 56 15.53 -21.95 -0.04
N PHE A 57 14.63 -20.97 0.10
CA PHE A 57 14.88 -19.58 -0.31
C PHE A 57 15.94 -18.85 0.55
N LEU A 58 16.24 -19.33 1.77
CA LEU A 58 17.35 -18.87 2.61
C LEU A 58 18.58 -19.79 2.46
N SER A 59 18.84 -20.26 1.24
CA SER A 59 20.01 -21.08 0.91
C SER A 59 21.15 -20.26 0.31
N ALA A 60 22.33 -20.86 0.28
CA ALA A 60 23.45 -20.34 -0.50
C ALA A 60 23.08 -20.22 -1.99
N ASP A 61 22.35 -21.20 -2.54
CA ASP A 61 21.93 -21.21 -3.94
C ASP A 61 21.06 -19.99 -4.29
N SER A 62 20.16 -19.60 -3.38
CA SER A 62 19.32 -18.41 -3.54
C SER A 62 20.16 -17.13 -3.59
N ALA A 63 21.22 -17.06 -2.78
CA ALA A 63 22.18 -15.95 -2.83
C ALA A 63 22.99 -15.96 -4.14
N HIS A 64 23.43 -17.13 -4.61
CA HIS A 64 24.14 -17.26 -5.89
C HIS A 64 23.26 -16.80 -7.06
N TYR A 65 22.02 -17.27 -7.12
CA TYR A 65 21.05 -16.82 -8.13
C TYR A 65 20.84 -15.30 -8.04
N LEU A 66 20.54 -14.77 -6.85
CA LEU A 66 20.27 -13.35 -6.64
C LEU A 66 21.43 -12.45 -7.09
N PHE A 67 22.67 -12.78 -6.72
CA PHE A 67 23.81 -11.90 -6.94
C PHE A 67 24.53 -12.11 -8.27
N ASN A 68 24.44 -13.31 -8.87
CA ASN A 68 25.16 -13.63 -10.11
C ASN A 68 24.23 -13.72 -11.33
N GLU A 69 23.08 -14.38 -11.21
CA GLU A 69 22.23 -14.73 -12.36
C GLU A 69 21.13 -13.68 -12.60
N LEU A 70 20.42 -13.29 -11.53
CA LEU A 70 19.29 -12.37 -11.59
C LEU A 70 19.60 -11.04 -12.30
N PRO A 71 20.77 -10.39 -12.14
CA PRO A 71 21.06 -9.14 -12.85
C PRO A 71 21.00 -9.28 -14.38
N ALA A 72 21.53 -10.38 -14.93
CA ALA A 72 21.49 -10.64 -16.36
C ALA A 72 20.07 -10.96 -16.83
N GLU A 73 19.32 -11.75 -16.05
CA GLU A 73 17.92 -12.05 -16.35
C GLU A 73 17.04 -10.80 -16.32
N LEU A 74 17.21 -9.94 -15.31
CA LEU A 74 16.50 -8.67 -15.20
C LEU A 74 16.76 -7.79 -16.43
N PHE A 75 18.00 -7.69 -16.88
CA PHE A 75 18.34 -6.90 -18.06
C PHE A 75 17.66 -7.45 -19.34
N ARG A 76 17.63 -8.78 -19.48
CA ARG A 76 16.90 -9.45 -20.57
C ARG A 76 15.39 -9.16 -20.51
N HIS A 77 14.79 -9.16 -19.32
CA HIS A 77 13.37 -8.84 -19.17
C HIS A 77 13.05 -7.35 -19.39
N LEU A 78 13.95 -6.44 -19.00
CA LEU A 78 13.80 -5.01 -19.23
C LEU A 78 13.90 -4.61 -20.71
N THR A 79 14.50 -5.46 -21.54
CA THR A 79 14.60 -5.25 -23.00
C THR A 79 13.46 -5.92 -23.77
N ASP A 80 12.63 -6.74 -23.10
CA ASP A 80 11.46 -7.37 -23.71
C ASP A 80 10.24 -6.44 -23.68
N TYR A 81 9.67 -6.15 -24.85
CA TYR A 81 8.45 -5.34 -24.99
C TYR A 81 7.27 -5.88 -24.17
N ARG A 82 7.21 -7.20 -23.93
CA ARG A 82 6.17 -7.86 -23.13
C ARG A 82 6.18 -7.40 -21.68
N ALA A 83 7.38 -7.12 -21.13
CA ALA A 83 7.50 -6.59 -19.78
C ALA A 83 6.84 -5.21 -19.67
N PHE A 84 7.00 -4.35 -20.68
CA PHE A 84 6.35 -3.03 -20.72
C PHE A 84 4.83 -3.13 -20.83
N ILE A 85 4.31 -4.06 -21.64
CA ILE A 85 2.86 -4.32 -21.71
C ILE A 85 2.32 -4.76 -20.34
N LEU A 86 3.03 -5.69 -19.68
CA LEU A 86 2.64 -6.17 -18.36
C LEU A 86 2.66 -5.05 -17.30
N ILE A 87 3.70 -4.22 -17.29
CA ILE A 87 3.81 -3.05 -16.40
C ILE A 87 2.66 -2.07 -16.67
N GLY A 88 2.33 -1.81 -17.94
CA GLY A 88 1.20 -0.97 -18.33
C GLY A 88 -0.13 -1.52 -17.83
N LEU A 89 -0.36 -2.83 -17.94
CA LEU A 89 -1.56 -3.49 -17.46
C LEU A 89 -1.66 -3.45 -15.93
N ILE A 90 -0.54 -3.67 -15.22
CA ILE A 90 -0.46 -3.52 -13.75
C ILE A 90 -0.77 -2.07 -13.35
N PHE A 91 -0.24 -1.09 -14.07
CA PHE A 91 -0.50 0.32 -13.82
C PHE A 91 -1.98 0.67 -13.98
N ILE A 92 -2.62 0.26 -15.08
CA ILE A 92 -4.05 0.47 -15.32
C ILE A 92 -4.89 -0.20 -14.22
N THR A 93 -4.56 -1.44 -13.88
CA THR A 93 -5.21 -2.18 -12.79
C THR A 93 -5.08 -1.44 -11.47
N LYS A 94 -3.88 -0.91 -11.17
CA LYS A 94 -3.63 -0.07 -9.99
C LYS A 94 -4.46 1.22 -10.04
N GLN A 95 -4.63 1.88 -11.20
CA GLN A 95 -5.47 3.07 -11.30
C GLN A 95 -6.89 2.77 -10.84
N ILE A 96 -7.48 1.68 -11.36
CA ILE A 96 -8.84 1.27 -11.02
C ILE A 96 -8.95 0.95 -9.52
N ILE A 97 -8.01 0.16 -8.98
CA ILE A 97 -8.07 -0.31 -7.59
C ILE A 97 -7.72 0.79 -6.57
N SER A 98 -6.84 1.73 -6.91
CA SER A 98 -6.32 2.72 -5.95
C SER A 98 -7.07 4.05 -5.96
N LEU A 99 -7.49 4.54 -7.13
CA LEU A 99 -8.21 5.81 -7.25
C LEU A 99 -9.65 5.67 -6.79
N TRP A 100 -10.26 4.52 -6.98
CA TRP A 100 -11.67 4.32 -6.63
C TRP A 100 -11.95 4.42 -5.12
N PRO A 101 -11.25 3.69 -4.22
CA PRO A 101 -11.42 3.85 -2.77
C PRO A 101 -11.04 5.26 -2.28
N SER A 102 -9.99 5.85 -2.88
CA SER A 102 -9.50 7.18 -2.49
C SER A 102 -10.49 8.29 -2.87
N SER A 103 -11.12 8.18 -4.05
CA SER A 103 -12.17 9.09 -4.51
C SER A 103 -13.44 8.97 -3.66
N ASP A 104 -13.87 7.76 -3.31
CA ASP A 104 -15.05 7.58 -2.43
C ASP A 104 -14.79 8.16 -1.03
N MET A 105 -13.60 7.93 -0.46
CA MET A 105 -13.20 8.52 0.82
C MET A 105 -13.17 10.05 0.80
N ARG A 106 -12.68 10.66 -0.28
CA ARG A 106 -12.71 12.12 -0.45
C ARG A 106 -14.14 12.65 -0.40
N ARG A 107 -15.03 12.08 -1.23
CA ARG A 107 -16.42 12.54 -1.34
C ARG A 107 -17.17 12.41 -0.02
N MET A 108 -16.91 11.34 0.72
CA MET A 108 -17.46 11.15 2.07
C MET A 108 -17.06 12.29 3.03
N HIS A 109 -15.80 12.72 3.03
CA HIS A 109 -15.32 13.79 3.92
C HIS A 109 -15.73 15.20 3.48
N ARG A 110 -16.23 15.37 2.26
CA ARG A 110 -16.81 16.64 1.76
C ARG A 110 -18.34 16.69 1.78
N GLY A 111 -19.00 15.60 2.18
CA GLY A 111 -20.46 15.51 2.06
C GLY A 111 -20.97 15.44 0.62
N GLU A 112 -20.10 15.22 -0.38
CA GLU A 112 -20.44 15.17 -1.82
C GLU A 112 -21.01 13.81 -2.27
N ARG A 113 -21.50 13.00 -1.32
CA ARG A 113 -21.88 11.61 -1.57
C ARG A 113 -23.36 11.51 -1.93
N GLY A 114 -23.65 11.37 -3.22
CA GLY A 114 -24.98 11.00 -3.72
C GLY A 114 -25.28 9.49 -3.63
N VAL A 115 -26.50 9.10 -3.96
CA VAL A 115 -27.03 7.71 -3.86
C VAL A 115 -26.25 6.72 -4.76
N PHE A 116 -25.74 7.15 -5.91
CA PHE A 116 -24.93 6.37 -6.85
C PHE A 116 -23.42 6.72 -6.81
N GLY A 117 -22.86 6.89 -5.62
CA GLY A 117 -21.47 7.32 -5.42
C GLY A 117 -20.38 6.41 -6.02
N LEU A 118 -20.66 5.11 -6.25
CA LEU A 118 -19.70 4.10 -6.71
C LEU A 118 -19.29 4.24 -8.18
N PHE A 119 -20.23 4.51 -9.09
CA PHE A 119 -19.93 4.68 -10.52
C PHE A 119 -19.54 6.11 -10.87
N ALA A 120 -20.12 7.10 -10.16
CA ALA A 120 -19.77 8.50 -10.34
C ALA A 120 -18.32 8.83 -9.92
N SER A 121 -17.71 8.05 -9.02
CA SER A 121 -16.29 8.21 -8.65
C SER A 121 -15.33 7.68 -9.72
N LEU A 122 -15.74 6.70 -10.54
CA LEU A 122 -14.94 6.20 -11.67
C LEU A 122 -15.03 7.16 -12.87
N VAL A 123 -16.22 7.71 -13.15
CA VAL A 123 -16.45 8.66 -14.26
C VAL A 123 -15.74 9.99 -14.04
N THR A 124 -15.41 10.34 -12.79
CA THR A 124 -14.73 11.60 -12.45
C THR A 124 -13.20 11.50 -12.48
N ILE A 125 -12.62 10.35 -12.85
CA ILE A 125 -11.17 10.24 -13.02
C ILE A 125 -10.73 11.11 -14.21
N ARG A 126 -10.14 12.27 -13.91
CA ARG A 126 -9.64 13.21 -14.92
C ARG A 126 -8.25 12.77 -15.39
N GLY A 127 -7.92 13.01 -16.67
CA GLY A 127 -6.58 12.69 -17.21
C GLY A 127 -5.43 13.30 -16.41
N GLN A 128 -5.64 14.48 -15.79
CA GLN A 128 -4.68 15.10 -14.88
C GLN A 128 -4.33 14.21 -13.66
N GLN A 129 -5.27 13.41 -13.16
CA GLN A 129 -5.05 12.48 -12.05
C GLN A 129 -4.21 11.28 -12.49
N VAL A 130 -4.39 10.82 -13.73
CA VAL A 130 -3.58 9.75 -14.31
C VAL A 130 -2.13 10.21 -14.51
N VAL A 131 -1.94 11.41 -15.06
CA VAL A 131 -0.59 12.01 -15.22
C VAL A 131 0.09 12.22 -13.87
N TRP A 132 -0.65 12.68 -12.86
CA TRP A 132 -0.17 12.77 -11.49
C TRP A 132 0.30 11.42 -10.95
N ASP A 133 -0.55 10.40 -11.04
CA ASP A 133 -0.24 9.11 -10.44
C ASP A 133 0.89 8.40 -11.19
N ALA A 134 1.00 8.58 -12.51
CA ALA A 134 2.16 8.17 -13.31
C ALA A 134 3.46 8.83 -12.79
N SER A 135 3.43 10.15 -12.56
CA SER A 135 4.59 10.90 -12.07
C SER A 135 5.01 10.49 -10.66
N ALA A 136 4.03 10.27 -9.78
CA ALA A 136 4.28 9.80 -8.42
C ALA A 136 4.82 8.37 -8.40
N ILE A 137 4.27 7.46 -9.22
CA ILE A 137 4.76 6.08 -9.35
C ILE A 137 6.17 6.06 -9.95
N LEU A 138 6.46 6.87 -10.96
CA LEU A 138 7.80 7.01 -11.53
C LEU A 138 8.79 7.49 -10.46
N THR A 139 8.41 8.51 -9.68
CA THR A 139 9.23 9.04 -8.59
C THR A 139 9.50 7.95 -7.53
N LEU A 140 8.47 7.21 -7.11
CA LEU A 140 8.62 6.09 -6.18
C LEU A 140 9.50 4.99 -6.77
N GLY A 141 9.31 4.66 -8.04
CA GLY A 141 10.09 3.66 -8.76
C GLY A 141 11.57 4.02 -8.78
N LEU A 142 11.91 5.27 -9.12
CA LEU A 142 13.29 5.77 -9.13
C LEU A 142 13.93 5.73 -7.74
N ILE A 143 13.21 6.18 -6.71
CA ILE A 143 13.70 6.15 -5.32
C ILE A 143 13.92 4.69 -4.88
N THR A 144 12.96 3.81 -5.18
CA THR A 144 13.06 2.38 -4.87
C THR A 144 14.25 1.75 -5.57
N LEU A 145 14.39 1.98 -6.87
CA LEU A 145 15.47 1.41 -7.68
C LEU A 145 16.84 1.89 -7.19
N THR A 146 16.95 3.16 -6.81
CA THR A 146 18.19 3.71 -6.25
C THR A 146 18.52 3.04 -4.92
N TRP A 147 17.53 2.89 -4.03
CA TRP A 147 17.70 2.23 -2.74
C TRP A 147 18.04 0.74 -2.88
N THR A 148 17.27 -0.01 -3.67
CA THR A 148 17.49 -1.44 -3.87
C THR A 148 18.77 -1.71 -4.63
N GLY A 149 19.15 -0.85 -5.59
CA GLY A 149 20.43 -0.91 -6.28
C GLY A 149 21.60 -0.70 -5.32
N ALA A 150 21.54 0.31 -4.45
CA ALA A 150 22.56 0.54 -3.43
C ALA A 150 22.64 -0.64 -2.44
N ALA A 151 21.49 -1.13 -1.94
CA ALA A 151 21.41 -2.28 -1.05
C ALA A 151 21.98 -3.55 -1.71
N PHE A 152 21.69 -3.76 -3.00
CA PHE A 152 22.22 -4.87 -3.78
C PHE A 152 23.75 -4.80 -3.87
N LEU A 153 24.31 -3.63 -4.21
CA LEU A 153 25.76 -3.45 -4.31
C LEU A 153 26.46 -3.73 -2.98
N VAL A 154 25.96 -3.18 -1.87
CA VAL A 154 26.50 -3.44 -0.53
C VAL A 154 26.42 -4.95 -0.22
N SER A 155 25.26 -5.55 -0.43
CA SER A 155 25.05 -6.98 -0.13
C SER A 155 25.92 -7.90 -1.00
N ARG A 156 26.13 -7.52 -2.26
CA ARG A 156 27.02 -8.22 -3.20
C ARG A 156 28.49 -8.11 -2.78
N LEU A 157 28.91 -6.98 -2.21
CA LEU A 157 30.25 -6.86 -1.61
C LEU A 157 30.42 -7.85 -0.46
N PHE A 158 29.41 -8.00 0.39
CA PHE A 158 29.46 -8.98 1.47
C PHE A 158 29.50 -10.43 0.97
N PHE A 159 28.70 -10.72 -0.05
CA PHE A 159 28.70 -12.01 -0.73
C PHE A 159 30.09 -12.34 -1.33
N ALA A 160 30.68 -11.41 -2.07
CA ALA A 160 31.91 -11.65 -2.83
C ALA A 160 33.19 -11.59 -1.99
N LEU A 161 33.30 -10.62 -1.06
CA LEU A 161 34.55 -10.38 -0.32
C LEU A 161 34.67 -11.25 0.93
N PHE A 162 33.56 -11.54 1.61
CA PHE A 162 33.59 -12.31 2.86
C PHE A 162 33.13 -13.76 2.69
N ASN A 163 32.84 -14.19 1.45
CA ASN A 163 32.31 -15.52 1.13
C ASN A 163 31.12 -15.92 2.04
N ALA A 164 30.26 -14.95 2.35
CA ALA A 164 29.19 -15.08 3.33
C ALA A 164 27.82 -14.93 2.63
N PRO A 165 27.36 -15.98 1.90
CA PRO A 165 26.20 -15.87 1.02
C PRO A 165 24.90 -15.55 1.76
N LEU A 166 24.70 -16.20 2.91
CA LEU A 166 23.53 -15.96 3.75
C LEU A 166 23.52 -14.53 4.31
N THR A 167 24.67 -14.02 4.75
CA THR A 167 24.80 -12.66 5.29
C THR A 167 24.46 -11.62 4.23
N GLY A 168 25.00 -11.76 3.01
CA GLY A 168 24.65 -10.89 1.89
C GLY A 168 23.15 -10.93 1.59
N LEU A 169 22.54 -12.12 1.54
CA LEU A 169 21.11 -12.29 1.30
C LEU A 169 20.24 -11.63 2.38
N LEU A 170 20.61 -11.79 3.66
CA LEU A 170 19.90 -11.20 4.79
C LEU A 170 20.02 -9.67 4.82
N ILE A 171 21.20 -9.12 4.52
CA ILE A 171 21.40 -7.67 4.43
C ILE A 171 20.54 -7.10 3.29
N PHE A 172 20.52 -7.75 2.13
CA PHE A 172 19.71 -7.31 0.99
C PHE A 172 18.22 -7.34 1.34
N SER A 173 17.75 -8.49 1.83
CA SER A 173 16.34 -8.69 2.20
C SER A 173 15.90 -7.71 3.29
N GLY A 174 16.70 -7.55 4.34
CA GLY A 174 16.44 -6.59 5.40
C GLY A 174 16.37 -5.14 4.90
N SER A 175 17.28 -4.76 4.00
CA SER A 175 17.30 -3.41 3.41
C SER A 175 16.06 -3.14 2.55
N VAL A 176 15.60 -4.13 1.78
CA VAL A 176 14.36 -4.04 1.00
C VAL A 176 13.16 -3.92 1.94
N LEU A 177 13.09 -4.75 2.98
CA LEU A 177 11.99 -4.75 3.96
C LEU A 177 11.86 -3.40 4.68
N VAL A 178 12.98 -2.78 5.07
CA VAL A 178 13.01 -1.46 5.73
C VAL A 178 12.42 -0.35 4.83
N MET A 179 12.46 -0.51 3.50
CA MET A 179 11.92 0.47 2.56
C MET A 179 10.42 0.31 2.33
N LEU A 180 9.85 -0.88 2.52
CA LEU A 180 8.43 -1.16 2.25
C LEU A 180 7.44 -0.18 2.91
N PRO A 181 7.59 0.23 4.19
CA PRO A 181 6.72 1.21 4.82
C PRO A 181 6.64 2.53 4.04
N ILE A 182 7.77 2.99 3.50
CA ILE A 182 7.86 4.24 2.75
C ILE A 182 7.24 4.10 1.36
N LEU A 183 7.42 2.96 0.70
CA LEU A 183 6.76 2.70 -0.59
C LEU A 183 5.24 2.67 -0.44
N MET A 184 4.77 2.06 0.65
CA MET A 184 3.36 2.05 1.00
C MET A 184 2.85 3.46 1.35
N ALA A 185 3.62 4.22 2.13
CA ALA A 185 3.31 5.61 2.46
C ALA A 185 3.21 6.48 1.21
N GLY A 186 4.20 6.39 0.32
CA GLY A 186 4.24 7.10 -0.95
C GLY A 186 3.04 6.77 -1.84
N SER A 187 2.74 5.49 -2.02
CA SER A 187 1.57 5.05 -2.79
C SER A 187 0.27 5.58 -2.19
N SER A 188 0.17 5.57 -0.85
CA SER A 188 -0.98 6.01 -0.08
C SER A 188 -1.16 7.53 -0.07
N PHE A 189 -0.07 8.31 -0.07
CA PHE A 189 -0.11 9.77 -0.12
C PHE A 189 -0.32 10.27 -1.54
N SER A 190 0.29 9.63 -2.55
CA SER A 190 0.06 9.93 -3.97
C SER A 190 -1.43 9.90 -4.30
N SER A 191 -2.13 8.83 -3.93
CA SER A 191 -3.56 8.69 -4.27
C SER A 191 -4.44 9.73 -3.58
N LYS A 192 -4.03 10.25 -2.41
CA LYS A 192 -4.74 11.31 -1.68
C LYS A 192 -4.47 12.68 -2.27
N LEU A 193 -3.23 12.97 -2.66
CA LEU A 193 -2.86 14.21 -3.35
C LEU A 193 -3.48 14.27 -4.76
N ALA A 194 -3.62 13.12 -5.44
CA ALA A 194 -4.25 13.01 -6.76
C ALA A 194 -5.70 13.52 -6.74
N VAL A 195 -6.41 13.27 -5.64
CA VAL A 195 -7.84 13.61 -5.52
C VAL A 195 -8.08 15.02 -4.97
N ILE A 196 -7.06 15.73 -4.48
CA ILE A 196 -7.20 17.16 -4.12
C ILE A 196 -7.57 17.94 -5.39
N ALA A 197 -8.64 18.73 -5.33
CA ALA A 197 -9.13 19.53 -6.44
C ALA A 197 -8.32 20.83 -6.61
N ALA A 198 -7.94 21.47 -5.50
CA ALA A 198 -7.11 22.67 -5.51
C ALA A 198 -5.63 22.40 -5.82
N GLY A 199 -4.92 23.48 -6.17
CA GLY A 199 -3.47 23.51 -6.33
C GLY A 199 -2.95 23.06 -7.69
N SER A 200 -1.85 23.68 -8.08
CA SER A 200 -1.08 23.31 -9.27
C SER A 200 -0.40 21.95 -9.10
N PHE A 201 -0.09 21.32 -10.23
CA PHE A 201 0.68 20.08 -10.27
C PHE A 201 2.02 20.20 -9.53
N LYS A 202 2.71 21.34 -9.69
CA LYS A 202 4.00 21.64 -9.05
C LYS A 202 3.88 21.65 -7.52
N GLU A 203 2.86 22.30 -6.97
CA GLU A 203 2.64 22.35 -5.52
C GLU A 203 2.40 20.95 -4.95
N LYS A 204 1.62 20.12 -5.65
CA LYS A 204 1.38 18.74 -5.25
C LYS A 204 2.66 17.91 -5.28
N ILE A 205 3.52 18.06 -6.30
CA ILE A 205 4.81 17.35 -6.36
C ILE A 205 5.69 17.77 -5.19
N ILE A 206 5.78 19.07 -4.90
CA ILE A 206 6.60 19.57 -3.78
C ILE A 206 6.11 18.96 -2.46
N LEU A 207 4.79 18.92 -2.25
CA LEU A 207 4.18 18.27 -1.08
C LEU A 207 4.48 16.77 -1.03
N PHE A 208 4.38 16.07 -2.15
CA PHE A 208 4.68 14.65 -2.22
C PHE A 208 6.16 14.35 -1.87
N LEU A 209 7.08 15.16 -2.39
CA LEU A 209 8.51 15.05 -2.11
C LEU A 209 8.87 15.36 -0.66
N LYS A 210 7.99 16.03 0.11
CA LYS A 210 8.20 16.21 1.54
C LYS A 210 8.24 14.89 2.31
N LEU A 211 7.62 13.81 1.81
CA LEU A 211 7.77 12.47 2.39
C LEU A 211 9.24 12.03 2.46
N PHE A 212 10.04 12.39 1.45
CA PHE A 212 11.44 11.97 1.32
C PHE A 212 12.43 13.01 1.83
N THR A 213 12.05 14.29 1.82
CA THR A 213 12.94 15.40 2.18
C THR A 213 12.76 15.90 3.61
N SER A 214 11.61 15.64 4.25
CA SER A 214 11.38 16.00 5.65
C SER A 214 11.55 14.78 6.56
N ILE A 215 12.60 14.80 7.39
CA ILE A 215 12.88 13.71 8.36
C ILE A 215 11.69 13.44 9.30
N ARG A 216 10.93 14.48 9.65
CA ARG A 216 9.74 14.38 10.49
C ARG A 216 8.61 13.62 9.79
N MET A 217 8.32 13.95 8.53
CA MET A 217 7.29 13.24 7.78
C MET A 217 7.71 11.81 7.47
N PHE A 218 8.99 11.64 7.09
CA PHE A 218 9.57 10.34 6.84
C PHE A 218 9.43 9.43 8.06
N SER A 219 9.88 9.86 9.23
CA SER A 219 9.87 9.01 10.44
C SER A 219 8.45 8.66 10.91
N TYR A 220 7.53 9.62 10.90
CA TYR A 220 6.13 9.34 11.24
C TYR A 220 5.47 8.39 10.24
N ALA A 221 5.68 8.63 8.93
CA ALA A 221 5.15 7.75 7.90
C ALA A 221 5.76 6.35 8.02
N TRP A 222 7.07 6.25 8.21
CA TRP A 222 7.75 4.97 8.38
C TRP A 222 7.14 4.17 9.53
N LEU A 223 7.07 4.74 10.73
CA LEU A 223 6.52 4.07 11.92
C LEU A 223 5.05 3.65 11.72
N PHE A 224 4.23 4.57 11.24
CA PHE A 224 2.81 4.31 11.01
C PHE A 224 2.59 3.20 9.97
N PHE A 225 3.30 3.26 8.85
CA PHE A 225 3.13 2.28 7.77
C PHE A 225 3.81 0.95 8.07
N THR A 226 4.84 0.89 8.93
CA THR A 226 5.36 -0.38 9.46
C THR A 226 4.30 -1.12 10.26
N LEU A 227 3.67 -0.44 11.22
CA LEU A 227 2.59 -1.05 12.02
C LEU A 227 1.42 -1.46 11.12
N ARG A 228 1.04 -0.58 10.18
CA ARG A 228 0.00 -0.90 9.21
C ARG A 228 0.35 -2.13 8.37
N LEU A 229 1.57 -2.24 7.86
CA LEU A 229 2.01 -3.39 7.06
C LEU A 229 1.89 -4.69 7.86
N ILE A 230 2.27 -4.69 9.14
CA ILE A 230 2.15 -5.87 10.01
C ILE A 230 0.68 -6.28 10.14
N ILE A 231 -0.21 -5.33 10.47
CA ILE A 231 -1.65 -5.60 10.64
C ILE A 231 -2.28 -6.03 9.31
N GLU A 232 -1.98 -5.33 8.21
CA GLU A 232 -2.50 -5.64 6.87
C GLU A 232 -2.04 -7.04 6.42
N THR A 233 -0.77 -7.37 6.60
CA THR A 233 -0.22 -8.69 6.27
C THR A 233 -0.91 -9.79 7.07
N LEU A 234 -1.12 -9.60 8.38
CA LEU A 234 -1.75 -10.61 9.22
C LEU A 234 -3.24 -10.80 8.89
N PHE A 235 -4.02 -9.73 8.90
CA PHE A 235 -5.48 -9.80 8.87
C PHE A 235 -6.09 -9.73 7.46
N VAL A 236 -5.38 -9.14 6.50
CA VAL A 236 -5.88 -9.01 5.12
C VAL A 236 -5.26 -10.07 4.20
N PHE A 237 -4.08 -10.60 4.54
CA PHE A 237 -3.41 -11.60 3.73
C PHE A 237 -3.31 -12.98 4.40
N ILE A 238 -2.55 -13.13 5.49
CA ILE A 238 -2.24 -14.45 6.09
C ILE A 238 -3.51 -15.17 6.58
N LEU A 239 -4.32 -14.53 7.43
CA LEU A 239 -5.52 -15.17 7.98
C LEU A 239 -6.57 -15.51 6.91
N PRO A 240 -6.93 -14.59 5.98
CA PRO A 240 -7.82 -14.93 4.88
C PRO A 240 -7.26 -16.07 4.02
N LEU A 241 -5.98 -16.04 3.67
CA LEU A 241 -5.34 -17.11 2.89
C LEU A 241 -5.42 -18.47 3.61
N ALA A 242 -5.13 -18.50 4.91
CA ALA A 242 -5.23 -19.71 5.72
C ALA A 242 -6.66 -20.28 5.70
N ILE A 243 -7.68 -19.41 5.83
CA ILE A 243 -9.10 -19.80 5.72
C ILE A 243 -9.42 -20.32 4.31
N LEU A 244 -8.98 -19.62 3.26
CA LEU A 244 -9.19 -20.01 1.86
C LEU A 244 -8.58 -21.39 1.54
N VAL A 245 -7.45 -21.73 2.17
CA VAL A 245 -6.76 -22.99 1.92
C VAL A 245 -7.31 -24.14 2.75
N THR A 246 -7.64 -23.92 4.02
CA THR A 246 -8.04 -24.97 4.98
C THR A 246 -9.53 -25.30 4.96
N MET A 247 -10.41 -24.33 4.71
CA MET A 247 -11.85 -24.60 4.74
C MET A 247 -12.34 -25.22 3.43
N GLU A 248 -13.19 -26.24 3.53
CA GLU A 248 -13.73 -26.93 2.37
C GLU A 248 -15.05 -26.32 1.90
N ILE A 249 -15.92 -25.95 2.84
CA ILE A 249 -17.23 -25.37 2.57
C ILE A 249 -17.06 -23.95 1.99
N PHE A 250 -17.39 -23.79 0.71
CA PHE A 250 -17.20 -22.55 -0.05
C PHE A 250 -17.81 -21.32 0.65
N TRP A 251 -19.10 -21.39 1.01
CA TRP A 251 -19.80 -20.23 1.58
C TRP A 251 -19.24 -19.82 2.94
N LEU A 252 -19.00 -20.77 3.83
CA LEU A 252 -18.42 -20.51 5.15
C LEU A 252 -17.03 -19.87 5.04
N ARG A 253 -16.20 -20.39 4.12
CA ARG A 253 -14.85 -19.89 3.84
C ARG A 253 -14.84 -18.44 3.36
N ILE A 254 -15.68 -18.11 2.37
CA ILE A 254 -15.76 -16.74 1.83
C ILE A 254 -16.31 -15.79 2.90
N ILE A 255 -17.34 -16.19 3.66
CA ILE A 255 -17.91 -15.38 4.73
C ILE A 255 -16.85 -15.07 5.80
N LEU A 256 -16.13 -16.08 6.30
CA LEU A 256 -15.12 -15.88 7.33
C LEU A 256 -13.93 -15.06 6.85
N ALA A 257 -13.39 -15.35 5.66
CA ALA A 257 -12.31 -14.56 5.08
C ALA A 257 -12.73 -13.09 4.91
N THR A 258 -13.97 -12.84 4.49
CA THR A 258 -14.54 -11.50 4.35
C THR A 258 -14.70 -10.79 5.70
N LEU A 259 -15.26 -11.47 6.70
CA LEU A 259 -15.50 -10.91 8.03
C LEU A 259 -14.21 -10.50 8.73
N ILE A 260 -13.08 -11.16 8.42
CA ILE A 260 -11.77 -10.80 8.96
C ILE A 260 -11.13 -9.67 8.13
N ALA A 261 -11.00 -9.87 6.81
CA ALA A 261 -10.22 -8.97 5.96
C ALA A 261 -10.87 -7.58 5.83
N THR A 262 -12.17 -7.54 5.63
CA THR A 262 -12.85 -6.32 5.20
C THR A 262 -12.97 -5.22 6.25
N PRO A 263 -13.36 -5.51 7.52
CA PRO A 263 -13.39 -4.46 8.54
C PRO A 263 -11.98 -3.93 8.83
N VAL A 264 -10.98 -4.81 8.88
CA VAL A 264 -9.58 -4.41 9.13
C VAL A 264 -9.06 -3.57 7.98
N TYR A 265 -9.23 -4.02 6.73
CA TYR A 265 -8.79 -3.26 5.55
C TYR A 265 -9.43 -1.88 5.48
N SER A 266 -10.75 -1.80 5.68
CA SER A 266 -11.50 -0.54 5.64
C SER A 266 -11.06 0.40 6.78
N TYR A 267 -10.78 -0.15 7.96
CA TYR A 267 -10.29 0.59 9.10
C TYR A 267 -8.87 1.14 8.86
N LEU A 268 -7.96 0.30 8.35
CA LEU A 268 -6.60 0.72 8.00
C LEU A 268 -6.59 1.80 6.92
N LYS A 269 -7.48 1.71 5.92
CA LYS A 269 -7.68 2.76 4.91
C LYS A 269 -8.15 4.07 5.54
N MET A 270 -9.15 4.02 6.43
CA MET A 270 -9.67 5.19 7.13
C MET A 270 -8.60 5.88 7.96
N ILE A 271 -7.89 5.12 8.80
CA ILE A 271 -6.81 5.63 9.63
C ILE A 271 -5.71 6.25 8.77
N SER A 272 -5.35 5.62 7.66
CA SER A 272 -4.30 6.14 6.78
C SER A 272 -4.67 7.46 6.11
N PHE A 273 -5.96 7.75 5.95
CA PHE A 273 -6.44 9.04 5.48
C PHE A 273 -6.40 10.10 6.57
N LYS A 274 -6.85 9.75 7.78
CA LYS A 274 -6.74 10.64 8.94
C LYS A 274 -5.29 10.96 9.29
N PHE A 275 -4.41 9.97 9.25
CA PHE A 275 -2.98 10.14 9.40
C PHE A 275 -2.41 11.09 8.32
N PHE A 276 -2.83 10.93 7.06
CA PHE A 276 -2.45 11.88 6.00
C PHE A 276 -2.89 13.32 6.31
N LEU A 277 -4.16 13.53 6.68
CA LEU A 277 -4.67 14.86 7.06
C LEU A 277 -3.92 15.46 8.25
N GLN A 278 -3.49 14.61 9.20
CA GLN A 278 -2.72 15.03 10.36
C GLN A 278 -1.29 15.43 9.98
N VAL A 279 -0.59 14.63 9.17
CA VAL A 279 0.80 14.90 8.77
C VAL A 279 0.87 16.11 7.85
N TYR A 280 -0.18 16.34 7.05
CA TYR A 280 -0.25 17.46 6.12
C TYR A 280 -1.03 18.69 6.63
N SER A 281 -1.43 18.72 7.91
CA SER A 281 -2.26 19.80 8.47
C SER A 281 -1.65 21.19 8.35
N ASP A 282 -0.32 21.26 8.34
CA ASP A 282 0.43 22.51 8.30
C ASP A 282 0.52 23.10 6.88
N PHE A 283 0.11 22.36 5.85
CA PHE A 283 0.15 22.80 4.46
C PHE A 283 -1.18 23.44 4.05
N PRO A 284 -1.20 24.71 3.61
CA PRO A 284 -2.42 25.42 3.22
C PRO A 284 -3.25 24.65 2.20
N LEU A 285 -2.61 24.04 1.20
CA LEU A 285 -3.30 23.28 0.17
C LEU A 285 -4.18 22.16 0.72
N VAL A 286 -3.72 21.44 1.75
CA VAL A 286 -4.50 20.36 2.37
C VAL A 286 -5.47 20.92 3.40
N ARG A 287 -5.02 21.90 4.18
CA ARG A 287 -5.83 22.55 5.22
C ARG A 287 -7.10 23.18 4.66
N ASP A 288 -6.95 23.94 3.57
CA ASP A 288 -8.03 24.73 3.00
C ASP A 288 -9.02 23.81 2.25
N GLU A 289 -8.51 22.80 1.54
CA GLU A 289 -9.31 21.77 0.86
C GLU A 289 -10.19 20.95 1.82
N TYR A 290 -9.75 20.78 3.07
CA TYR A 290 -10.44 20.03 4.12
C TYR A 290 -10.87 20.91 5.29
N ALA A 291 -11.06 22.22 5.07
CA ALA A 291 -11.39 23.18 6.13
C ALA A 291 -12.63 22.77 6.94
N GLY A 292 -13.69 22.28 6.28
CA GLY A 292 -14.90 21.79 6.93
C GLY A 292 -14.65 20.58 7.85
N TYR A 293 -13.73 19.69 7.47
CA TYR A 293 -13.31 18.57 8.32
C TYR A 293 -12.57 19.09 9.57
N TYR A 294 -11.61 20.00 9.39
CA TYR A 294 -10.86 20.56 10.52
C TYR A 294 -11.75 21.39 11.45
N HIS A 295 -12.72 22.14 10.92
CA HIS A 295 -13.70 22.89 11.71
C HIS A 295 -14.53 21.96 12.59
N GLN A 296 -15.17 20.96 11.99
CA GLN A 296 -15.98 19.97 12.71
C GLN A 296 -15.15 19.18 13.73
N ALA A 297 -13.89 18.89 13.40
CA ALA A 297 -13.00 18.17 14.30
C ALA A 297 -12.59 19.02 15.51
N ARG A 298 -12.38 20.34 15.36
CA ARG A 298 -12.14 21.26 16.49
C ARG A 298 -13.38 21.40 17.38
N GLU A 299 -14.56 21.57 16.78
CA GLU A 299 -15.83 21.69 17.52
C GLU A 299 -16.15 20.45 18.36
N THR A 300 -15.74 19.27 17.89
CA THR A 300 -15.97 18.00 18.57
C THR A 300 -14.80 17.54 19.45
N GLY A 301 -13.79 18.39 19.66
CA GLY A 301 -12.61 18.09 20.48
C GLY A 301 -11.77 16.92 19.95
N ARG A 302 -11.77 16.70 18.63
CA ARG A 302 -11.04 15.62 17.95
C ARG A 302 -9.62 16.01 17.58
N ILE A 303 -9.32 17.31 17.54
CA ILE A 303 -8.01 17.93 17.36
C ILE A 303 -7.92 19.25 18.09
#